data_AF-W9XQP1-F1
#
_entry.id   AF-W9XQP1-F1
#
_cell.length_a   1.000
_cell.length_b   1.000
_cell.length_c   1.000
_cell.angle_alpha   90.00
_cell.angle_beta   90.00
_cell.angle_gamma   90.00
#
_symmetry.space_group_name_H-M   'P 1'
#
loop_
_entity.id
_entity.type
_entity.pdbx_description
1 polymer ?
#
loop_
_entity_poly.entity_id
_entity_poly.type
_entity_poly.pdbx_seq_one_letter_code
_entity_poly.pdbx_strand_id
1 'polypeptide(L)'
;MTFSALVAMSSFSANIAATGSRDAPSESLRFYQSAVSLLRERLTNESQRSSDAIIVTLANLCAFEPTDLRCLGLGLQAFSGNYDAVDMHTLGIKQVVALRGGTSQLGFEGFLKTVATAWQNFYAARHSISLTDQRFFPEDGKFTYPEHPFDPDLCDIIARFRPGLTDIALSGLLSHQIINLIAHVNNWVQEVNASLRELDVYNLHDLSQSSRNVTLCGEFLHKPGLTMVEQLLVLALTAFCYSTDTTRSMFYLTNAYLQIRCKHMRTLYIEVTGRNEAFMTWVATMLLATFEPAAQPWFLGLSILRARPTLRDWQANVRISEDYFWNDGLSLRLASKLGYLRGTERQGHR
;
A
#
# COMPACT_ATOMS: atom_id res chain seq x y z
N MET A 1 -7.12 7.37 -27.24
CA MET A 1 -7.28 7.83 -25.85
C MET A 1 -7.05 6.68 -24.86
N THR A 2 -8.01 5.76 -24.69
CA THR A 2 -7.93 4.67 -23.70
C THR A 2 -6.70 3.78 -23.88
N PHE A 3 -6.41 3.37 -25.13
CA PHE A 3 -5.19 2.63 -25.46
C PHE A 3 -3.93 3.37 -25.01
N SER A 4 -3.79 4.65 -25.38
CA SER A 4 -2.64 5.47 -25.00
C SER A 4 -2.49 5.59 -23.47
N ALA A 5 -3.59 5.79 -22.73
CA ALA A 5 -3.55 5.85 -21.26
C ALA A 5 -3.11 4.51 -20.64
N LEU A 6 -3.64 3.40 -21.15
CA LEU A 6 -3.29 2.05 -20.70
C LEU A 6 -1.80 1.74 -20.96
N VAL A 7 -1.29 2.08 -22.13
CA VAL A 7 0.13 1.88 -22.48
C VAL A 7 1.03 2.72 -21.59
N ALA A 8 0.70 4.00 -21.38
CA ALA A 8 1.43 4.88 -20.48
C ALA A 8 1.53 4.25 -19.08
N MET A 9 0.38 3.94 -18.46
CA MET A 9 0.30 3.34 -17.13
C MET A 9 1.05 2.02 -17.02
N SER A 10 0.86 1.11 -17.99
CA SER A 10 1.46 -0.22 -17.96
C SER A 10 2.98 -0.18 -18.14
N SER A 11 3.46 0.64 -19.07
CA SER A 11 4.89 0.86 -19.31
C SER A 11 5.58 1.47 -18.08
N PHE A 12 4.95 2.45 -17.44
CA PHE A 12 5.46 3.04 -16.21
C PHE A 12 5.49 2.06 -15.03
N SER A 13 4.39 1.32 -14.84
CA SER A 13 4.30 0.28 -13.81
C SER A 13 5.35 -0.81 -13.99
N ALA A 14 5.62 -1.20 -15.24
CA ALA A 14 6.68 -2.14 -15.58
C ALA A 14 8.07 -1.59 -15.24
N ASN A 15 8.32 -0.30 -15.50
CA ASN A 15 9.56 0.37 -15.13
C ASN A 15 9.79 0.39 -13.61
N ILE A 16 8.76 0.76 -12.83
CA ILE A 16 8.83 0.74 -11.36
C ILE A 16 9.10 -0.68 -10.86
N ALA A 17 8.38 -1.67 -11.40
CA ALA A 17 8.56 -3.06 -10.98
C ALA A 17 9.97 -3.61 -11.31
N ALA A 18 10.61 -3.12 -12.36
CA ALA A 18 11.92 -3.57 -12.79
C ALA A 18 13.07 -2.83 -12.06
N THR A 19 12.92 -1.52 -11.85
CA THR A 19 14.03 -0.65 -11.42
C THR A 19 13.82 -0.03 -10.04
N GLY A 20 12.58 0.00 -9.55
CA GLY A 20 12.19 0.79 -8.38
C GLY A 20 12.09 2.28 -8.64
N SER A 21 12.57 2.77 -9.79
CA SER A 21 12.49 4.19 -10.16
C SER A 21 11.06 4.56 -10.52
N ARG A 22 10.65 5.74 -10.03
CA ARG A 22 9.38 6.39 -10.35
C ARG A 22 9.54 7.50 -11.40
N ASP A 23 10.70 7.54 -12.07
CA ASP A 23 10.91 8.40 -13.22
C ASP A 23 10.19 7.78 -14.40
N ALA A 24 9.30 8.54 -15.05
CA ALA A 24 8.61 8.00 -16.23
C ALA A 24 9.57 7.89 -17.42
N PRO A 25 9.64 6.71 -18.06
CA PRO A 25 10.30 6.59 -19.34
C PRO A 25 9.70 7.56 -20.36
N SER A 26 10.55 8.08 -21.26
CA SER A 26 10.15 9.04 -22.29
C SER A 26 8.99 8.53 -23.16
N GLU A 27 8.98 7.24 -23.45
CA GLU A 27 7.90 6.59 -24.19
C GLU A 27 6.58 6.63 -23.43
N SER A 28 6.58 6.31 -22.13
CA SER A 28 5.38 6.33 -21.30
C SER A 28 4.80 7.75 -21.20
N LEU A 29 5.65 8.77 -21.06
CA LEU A 29 5.25 10.19 -21.09
C LEU A 29 4.59 10.58 -22.43
N ARG A 30 5.14 10.12 -23.56
CA ARG A 30 4.54 10.39 -24.89
C ARG A 30 3.11 9.84 -24.98
N PHE A 31 2.90 8.62 -24.49
CA PHE A 31 1.57 8.01 -24.49
C PHE A 31 0.59 8.72 -23.54
N TYR A 32 1.07 9.20 -22.40
CA TYR A 32 0.26 10.02 -21.48
C TYR A 32 -0.18 11.33 -22.12
N GLN A 33 0.75 12.08 -22.70
CA GLN A 33 0.43 13.35 -23.38
C GLN A 33 -0.58 13.13 -24.51
N SER A 34 -0.41 12.07 -25.30
CA SER A 34 -1.37 11.65 -26.32
C SER A 34 -2.75 11.33 -25.73
N ALA A 35 -2.79 10.60 -24.61
CA ALA A 35 -4.04 10.26 -23.93
C ALA A 35 -4.79 11.51 -23.43
N VAL A 36 -4.08 12.44 -22.77
CA VAL A 36 -4.64 13.70 -22.26
C VAL A 36 -5.17 14.57 -23.41
N SER A 37 -4.42 14.69 -24.52
CA SER A 37 -4.86 15.46 -25.69
C SER A 37 -6.14 14.89 -26.30
N LEU A 38 -6.18 13.57 -26.54
CA LEU A 38 -7.35 12.90 -27.11
C LEU A 38 -8.55 12.91 -26.15
N LEU A 39 -8.30 12.93 -24.84
CA LEU A 39 -9.34 13.08 -23.82
C LEU A 39 -9.98 14.46 -23.86
N ARG A 40 -9.17 15.51 -23.92
CA ARG A 40 -9.69 16.88 -24.03
C ARG A 40 -10.56 17.06 -25.27
N GLU A 41 -10.10 16.56 -26.42
CA GLU A 41 -10.87 16.58 -27.67
C GLU A 41 -12.18 15.81 -27.52
N ARG A 42 -12.15 14.61 -26.94
CA ARG A 42 -13.38 13.81 -26.77
C ARG A 42 -14.40 14.44 -25.82
N LEU A 43 -13.93 15.16 -24.80
CA LEU A 43 -14.79 15.85 -23.83
C LEU A 43 -15.53 17.05 -24.42
N THR A 44 -15.11 17.60 -25.57
CA THR A 44 -15.87 18.68 -26.24
C THR A 44 -17.16 18.17 -26.90
N ASN A 45 -17.27 16.85 -27.13
CA ASN A 45 -18.45 16.24 -27.71
C ASN A 45 -19.43 15.78 -26.61
N GLU A 46 -20.56 16.49 -26.47
CA GLU A 46 -21.55 16.22 -25.44
C GLU A 46 -22.12 14.79 -25.45
N SER A 47 -22.23 14.18 -26.64
CA SER A 47 -22.73 12.80 -26.77
C SER A 47 -21.75 11.75 -26.25
N GLN A 48 -20.46 12.11 -26.14
CA GLN A 48 -19.39 11.18 -25.77
C GLN A 48 -18.83 11.40 -24.36
N ARG A 49 -19.15 12.54 -23.71
CA ARG A 49 -18.58 12.95 -22.41
C ARG A 49 -18.93 12.04 -21.23
N SER A 50 -19.92 11.16 -21.36
CA SER A 50 -20.35 10.20 -20.33
C SER A 50 -20.04 8.74 -20.67
N SER A 51 -19.16 8.49 -21.65
CA SER A 51 -18.79 7.13 -22.05
C SER A 51 -17.93 6.43 -21.00
N ASP A 52 -18.17 5.12 -20.81
CA ASP A 52 -17.33 4.22 -19.99
C ASP A 52 -15.84 4.29 -20.34
N ALA A 53 -15.50 4.53 -21.62
CA ALA A 53 -14.13 4.69 -22.09
C ALA A 53 -13.41 5.89 -21.44
N ILE A 54 -14.15 6.92 -21.02
CA ILE A 54 -13.60 8.07 -20.29
C ILE A 54 -13.21 7.66 -18.87
N ILE A 55 -14.05 6.89 -18.17
CA ILE A 55 -13.73 6.37 -16.83
C ILE A 55 -12.46 5.52 -16.88
N VAL A 56 -12.37 4.59 -17.84
CA VAL A 56 -11.18 3.75 -18.00
C VAL A 56 -9.95 4.59 -18.29
N THR A 57 -10.06 5.61 -19.15
CA THR A 57 -8.93 6.48 -19.48
C THR A 57 -8.48 7.26 -18.26
N LEU A 58 -9.40 7.96 -17.58
CA LEU A 58 -9.09 8.75 -16.38
C LEU A 58 -8.48 7.87 -15.28
N ALA A 59 -8.99 6.66 -15.06
CA ALA A 59 -8.43 5.73 -14.08
C ALA A 59 -6.99 5.31 -14.41
N ASN A 60 -6.67 5.11 -15.69
CA ASN A 60 -5.30 4.83 -16.13
C ASN A 60 -4.40 6.06 -16.02
N LEU A 61 -4.93 7.27 -16.24
CA LEU A 61 -4.21 8.52 -16.02
C LEU A 61 -3.93 8.74 -14.52
N CYS A 62 -4.90 8.51 -13.62
CA CYS A 62 -4.65 8.54 -12.17
C CYS A 62 -3.52 7.58 -11.74
N ALA A 63 -3.43 6.41 -12.36
CA ALA A 63 -2.39 5.41 -12.08
C ALA A 63 -1.04 5.75 -12.75
N PHE A 64 -1.04 6.55 -13.80
CA PHE A 64 0.13 7.10 -14.45
C PHE A 64 0.41 8.49 -13.89
N GLU A 65 1.07 8.60 -12.74
CA GLU A 65 1.55 9.90 -12.29
C GLU A 65 3.01 9.78 -11.84
N PRO A 66 3.95 10.13 -12.74
CA PRO A 66 5.37 10.12 -12.41
C PRO A 66 5.72 11.23 -11.42
N THR A 67 6.72 10.96 -10.60
CA THR A 67 7.48 12.00 -9.90
C THR A 67 8.33 12.70 -10.96
N ASP A 68 7.84 13.81 -11.52
CA ASP A 68 8.61 14.54 -12.53
C ASP A 68 9.79 15.28 -11.89
N LEU A 69 11.01 14.86 -12.23
CA LEU A 69 12.26 15.57 -11.92
C LEU A 69 12.34 16.96 -12.61
N ARG A 70 11.46 17.31 -13.55
CA ARG A 70 11.54 18.59 -14.29
C ARG A 70 11.01 19.81 -13.51
N CYS A 71 10.51 19.63 -12.29
CA CYS A 71 10.31 20.73 -11.34
C CYS A 71 11.59 21.13 -10.57
N LEU A 72 12.77 20.61 -10.94
CA LEU A 72 14.10 21.00 -10.41
C LEU A 72 14.59 22.40 -10.85
N GLY A 73 13.69 23.37 -11.04
CA GLY A 73 14.03 24.75 -11.41
C GLY A 73 14.00 25.75 -10.24
N LEU A 74 13.35 25.41 -9.13
CA LEU A 74 13.27 26.26 -7.94
C LEU A 74 13.42 25.37 -6.71
N GLY A 75 14.53 25.54 -6.00
CA GLY A 75 14.89 24.72 -4.85
C GLY A 75 13.80 24.67 -3.79
N LEU A 76 13.10 23.54 -3.73
CA LEU A 76 12.46 22.95 -2.56
C LEU A 76 12.15 21.48 -2.89
N GLN A 77 13.06 20.60 -2.47
CA GLN A 77 12.82 19.16 -2.42
C GLN A 77 11.82 18.88 -1.29
N ALA A 78 10.58 18.55 -1.62
CA ALA A 78 9.69 17.84 -0.68
C ALA A 78 8.52 17.17 -1.42
N PHE A 79 8.81 15.97 -1.96
CA PHE A 79 7.91 14.83 -2.13
C PHE A 79 6.61 14.92 -2.92
N SER A 80 6.28 13.72 -3.39
CA SER A 80 4.95 13.26 -3.75
C SER A 80 4.66 13.57 -5.22
N GLY A 81 4.22 12.57 -5.99
CA GLY A 81 3.90 12.73 -7.41
C GLY A 81 2.88 13.84 -7.66
N ASN A 82 2.52 14.11 -8.90
CA ASN A 82 1.53 15.14 -9.24
C ASN A 82 0.13 14.76 -8.73
N TYR A 83 -0.12 14.88 -7.43
CA TYR A 83 -1.37 14.50 -6.81
C TYR A 83 -2.50 15.46 -7.18
N ASP A 84 -2.18 16.71 -7.55
CA ASP A 84 -3.15 17.61 -8.16
C ASP A 84 -3.73 17.01 -9.45
N ALA A 85 -2.91 16.33 -10.26
CA ALA A 85 -3.38 15.61 -11.44
C ALA A 85 -4.20 14.37 -11.08
N VAL A 86 -3.78 13.57 -10.09
CA VAL A 86 -4.58 12.44 -9.57
C VAL A 86 -5.96 12.91 -9.10
N ASP A 87 -6.00 14.02 -8.38
CA ASP A 87 -7.21 14.63 -7.84
C ASP A 87 -8.11 15.14 -8.97
N MET A 88 -7.55 15.87 -9.94
CA MET A 88 -8.28 16.31 -11.13
C MET A 88 -8.89 15.14 -11.90
N HIS A 89 -8.12 14.07 -12.15
CA HIS A 89 -8.61 12.90 -12.87
C HIS A 89 -9.67 12.14 -12.07
N THR A 90 -9.53 12.06 -10.75
CA THR A 90 -10.52 11.43 -9.86
C THR A 90 -11.83 12.23 -9.80
N LEU A 91 -11.75 13.57 -9.74
CA LEU A 91 -12.90 14.45 -9.85
C LEU A 91 -13.59 14.29 -11.22
N GLY A 92 -12.80 14.12 -12.29
CA GLY A 92 -13.32 13.77 -13.61
C GLY A 92 -14.11 12.45 -13.60
N ILE A 93 -13.59 11.40 -12.95
CA ILE A 93 -14.31 10.13 -12.79
C ILE A 93 -15.64 10.36 -12.06
N LYS A 94 -15.61 11.11 -10.94
CA LYS A 94 -16.80 11.44 -10.15
C LYS A 94 -17.86 12.16 -11.01
N GLN A 95 -17.45 13.10 -11.85
CA GLN A 95 -18.35 13.83 -12.74
C GLN A 95 -18.98 12.90 -13.80
N VAL A 96 -18.19 12.02 -14.43
CA VAL A 96 -18.71 11.08 -15.43
C VAL A 96 -19.70 10.10 -14.80
N VAL A 97 -19.43 9.62 -13.59
CA VAL A 97 -20.36 8.77 -12.81
C VAL A 97 -21.66 9.51 -12.52
N ALA A 98 -21.60 10.79 -12.12
CA ALA A 98 -22.79 11.59 -11.88
C ALA A 98 -23.63 11.77 -13.15
N LEU A 99 -23.00 12.05 -14.29
CA LEU A 99 -23.68 12.16 -15.59
C LEU A 99 -24.37 10.85 -16.03
N ARG A 100 -23.93 9.71 -15.51
CA ARG A 100 -24.51 8.39 -15.77
C ARG A 100 -25.62 8.01 -14.79
N GLY A 101 -25.91 8.84 -13.79
CA GLY A 101 -26.91 8.53 -12.76
C GLY A 101 -26.39 7.63 -11.64
N GLY A 102 -25.07 7.57 -11.44
CA GLY A 102 -24.44 6.85 -10.32
C GLY A 102 -23.68 5.58 -10.72
N THR A 103 -22.98 4.98 -9.75
CA THR A 103 -22.05 3.86 -9.99
C THR A 103 -22.74 2.57 -10.42
N SER A 104 -24.03 2.40 -10.11
CA SER A 104 -24.84 1.25 -10.54
C SER A 104 -25.20 1.27 -12.03
N GLN A 105 -24.98 2.39 -12.73
CA GLN A 105 -25.30 2.58 -14.16
C GLN A 105 -24.08 2.45 -15.08
N LEU A 106 -22.96 2.00 -14.53
CA LEU A 106 -21.70 1.81 -15.26
C LEU A 106 -21.66 0.40 -15.87
N GLY A 107 -21.04 0.28 -17.04
CA GLY A 107 -20.91 -0.99 -17.74
C GLY A 107 -19.87 -1.95 -17.13
N PHE A 108 -19.52 -2.98 -17.91
CA PHE A 108 -18.51 -3.99 -17.58
C PHE A 108 -18.80 -4.79 -16.30
N GLU A 109 -20.07 -5.21 -16.10
CA GLU A 109 -20.47 -6.13 -15.02
C GLU A 109 -19.98 -5.71 -13.62
N GLY A 110 -19.96 -4.40 -13.35
CA GLY A 110 -19.53 -3.85 -12.06
C GLY A 110 -18.02 -3.59 -11.94
N PHE A 111 -17.20 -3.92 -12.93
CA PHE A 111 -15.77 -3.57 -12.94
C PHE A 111 -15.56 -2.04 -12.81
N LEU A 112 -16.29 -1.25 -13.60
CA LEU A 112 -16.16 0.22 -13.55
C LEU A 112 -16.66 0.81 -12.23
N LYS A 113 -17.67 0.18 -11.62
CA LYS A 113 -18.11 0.54 -10.26
C LYS A 113 -16.97 0.35 -9.27
N THR A 114 -16.27 -0.78 -9.31
CA THR A 114 -15.12 -1.06 -8.44
C THR A 114 -13.99 -0.05 -8.67
N VAL A 115 -13.63 0.23 -9.92
CA VAL A 115 -12.58 1.21 -10.25
C VAL A 115 -12.94 2.62 -9.78
N ALA A 116 -14.15 3.09 -10.08
CA ALA A 116 -14.60 4.42 -9.69
C ALA A 116 -14.73 4.58 -8.17
N THR A 117 -15.17 3.52 -7.48
CA THR A 117 -15.27 3.49 -6.02
C THR A 117 -13.88 3.54 -5.39
N ALA A 118 -12.92 2.78 -5.92
CA ALA A 118 -11.57 2.74 -5.39
C ALA A 118 -10.86 4.09 -5.48
N TRP A 119 -10.93 4.77 -6.64
CA TRP A 119 -10.33 6.10 -6.79
C TRP A 119 -10.98 7.15 -5.90
N GLN A 120 -12.31 7.14 -5.77
CA GLN A 120 -13.00 8.09 -4.88
C GLN A 120 -12.69 7.86 -3.40
N ASN A 121 -12.56 6.60 -2.97
CA ASN A 121 -12.16 6.28 -1.60
C ASN A 121 -10.69 6.63 -1.35
N PHE A 122 -9.80 6.38 -2.32
CA PHE A 122 -8.41 6.81 -2.23
C PHE A 122 -8.30 8.33 -2.10
N TYR A 123 -9.02 9.08 -2.93
CA TYR A 123 -9.10 10.54 -2.86
C TYR A 123 -9.58 11.03 -1.49
N ALA A 124 -10.69 10.47 -0.99
CA ALA A 124 -11.23 10.82 0.33
C ALA A 124 -10.26 10.47 1.48
N ALA A 125 -9.66 9.28 1.44
CA ALA A 125 -8.69 8.83 2.44
C ALA A 125 -7.45 9.72 2.45
N ARG A 126 -6.90 10.02 1.27
CA ARG A 126 -5.72 10.89 1.12
C ARG A 126 -5.97 12.29 1.68
N HIS A 127 -7.08 12.92 1.34
CA HIS A 127 -7.42 14.25 1.86
C HIS A 127 -7.77 14.29 3.34
N SER A 128 -8.08 13.14 3.94
CA SER A 128 -8.28 13.04 5.39
C SER A 128 -6.99 12.81 6.19
N ILE A 129 -5.88 12.49 5.52
CA ILE A 129 -4.57 12.31 6.17
C ILE A 129 -3.81 13.63 6.10
N SER A 130 -3.24 14.04 7.23
CA SER A 130 -2.36 15.20 7.29
C SER A 130 -0.97 14.84 6.75
N LEU A 131 -0.71 15.14 5.48
CA LEU A 131 0.61 14.96 4.86
C LEU A 131 1.65 15.99 5.34
N THR A 132 1.20 17.02 6.07
CA THR A 132 2.04 18.06 6.69
C THR A 132 2.33 17.76 8.15
N ASP A 133 1.85 16.63 8.70
CA ASP A 133 2.19 16.22 10.05
C ASP A 133 3.67 15.83 10.13
N GLN A 134 4.47 16.70 10.73
CA GLN A 134 5.92 16.52 10.88
C GLN A 134 6.29 15.26 11.66
N ARG A 135 5.37 14.69 12.45
CA ARG A 135 5.59 13.41 13.16
C ARG A 135 5.72 12.24 12.21
N PHE A 136 5.08 12.31 11.04
CA PHE A 136 5.14 11.29 9.99
C PHE A 136 6.05 11.71 8.84
N PHE A 137 5.99 12.98 8.45
CA PHE A 137 6.68 13.51 7.27
C PHE A 137 7.43 14.81 7.61
N PRO A 138 8.72 14.71 7.98
CA PRO A 138 9.57 15.86 8.24
C PRO A 138 9.65 16.80 7.03
N GLU A 139 9.74 18.10 7.27
CA GLU A 139 9.80 19.12 6.21
C GLU A 139 11.04 18.98 5.34
N ASP A 140 12.17 18.58 5.93
CA ASP A 140 13.43 18.36 5.23
C ASP A 140 13.50 16.99 4.52
N GLY A 141 12.48 16.15 4.72
CA GLY A 141 12.37 14.82 4.14
C GLY A 141 13.30 13.76 4.70
N LYS A 142 14.01 14.06 5.78
CA LYS A 142 14.99 13.14 6.33
C LYS A 142 14.40 12.39 7.49
N PHE A 143 14.41 11.06 7.40
CA PHE A 143 14.08 10.22 8.53
C PHE A 143 15.21 10.24 9.56
N THR A 144 14.83 10.48 10.80
CA THR A 144 15.73 10.60 11.95
C THR A 144 15.62 9.36 12.82
N TYR A 145 16.74 8.84 13.29
CA TYR A 145 16.79 7.61 14.09
C TYR A 145 17.12 7.93 15.55
N PRO A 146 16.46 7.27 16.51
CA PRO A 146 16.76 7.47 17.91
C PRO A 146 18.14 6.90 18.25
N GLU A 147 18.91 7.63 19.04
CA GLU A 147 20.22 7.21 19.55
C GLU A 147 20.13 6.84 21.03
N HIS A 148 21.00 5.95 21.50
CA HIS A 148 21.05 5.60 22.91
C HIS A 148 21.80 6.66 23.74
N PRO A 149 21.35 6.97 24.96
CA PRO A 149 20.13 6.47 25.60
C PRO A 149 18.86 7.08 24.97
N PHE A 150 17.79 6.27 24.85
CA PHE A 150 16.54 6.75 24.28
C PHE A 150 15.85 7.74 25.21
N ASP A 151 15.12 8.68 24.59
CA ASP A 151 14.25 9.61 25.30
C ASP A 151 13.18 8.84 26.11
N PRO A 152 12.92 9.20 27.38
CA PRO A 152 11.87 8.59 28.19
C PRO A 152 10.49 8.59 27.52
N ASP A 153 10.11 9.68 26.84
CA ASP A 153 8.81 9.79 26.17
C ASP A 153 8.72 8.78 25.00
N LEU A 154 9.85 8.56 24.31
CA LEU A 154 9.93 7.54 23.26
C LEU A 154 9.80 6.13 23.84
N CYS A 155 10.43 5.86 24.99
CA CYS A 155 10.32 4.59 25.68
C CYS A 155 8.87 4.31 26.09
N ASP A 156 8.14 5.32 26.57
CA ASP A 156 6.73 5.20 26.95
C ASP A 156 5.82 4.87 25.76
N ILE A 157 6.13 5.40 24.56
CA ILE A 157 5.43 5.04 23.32
C ILE A 157 5.73 3.58 22.96
N ILE A 158 7.02 3.20 22.93
CA ILE A 158 7.46 1.86 22.55
C ILE A 158 6.94 0.79 23.52
N ALA A 159 6.81 1.11 24.80
CA ALA A 159 6.29 0.19 25.83
C ALA A 159 4.84 -0.25 25.57
N ARG A 160 4.07 0.48 24.74
CA ARG A 160 2.69 0.13 24.35
C ARG A 160 2.61 -0.76 23.13
N PHE A 161 3.74 -1.04 22.48
CA PHE A 161 3.77 -1.89 21.29
C PHE A 161 3.60 -3.36 21.67
N ARG A 162 3.30 -4.18 20.66
CA ARG A 162 3.35 -5.63 20.83
C ARG A 162 4.80 -6.08 20.99
N PRO A 163 5.08 -7.17 21.74
CA PRO A 163 6.45 -7.55 22.12
C PRO A 163 7.44 -7.60 20.96
N GLY A 164 7.06 -8.20 19.82
CA GLY A 164 7.94 -8.29 18.66
C GLY A 164 8.27 -6.95 18.00
N LEU A 165 7.38 -5.95 18.11
CA LEU A 165 7.61 -4.59 17.64
C LEU A 165 8.43 -3.75 18.62
N THR A 166 8.31 -4.03 19.92
CA THR A 166 9.14 -3.42 20.96
C THR A 166 10.62 -3.73 20.73
N ASP A 167 10.96 -5.00 20.50
CA ASP A 167 12.36 -5.43 20.31
C ASP A 167 13.03 -4.73 19.11
N ILE A 168 12.33 -4.64 17.98
CA ILE A 168 12.86 -3.97 16.79
C ILE A 168 12.93 -2.45 16.95
N ALA A 169 11.97 -1.83 17.64
CA ALA A 169 12.03 -0.39 17.91
C ALA A 169 13.21 -0.04 18.82
N LEU A 170 13.47 -0.86 19.85
CA LEU A 170 14.58 -0.66 20.77
C LEU A 170 15.96 -0.97 20.16
N SER A 171 16.02 -1.58 18.98
CA SER A 171 17.28 -1.85 18.27
C SER A 171 17.90 -0.61 17.60
N GLY A 172 17.19 0.53 17.56
CA GLY A 172 17.62 1.74 16.85
C GLY A 172 17.50 1.65 15.33
N LEU A 173 16.95 0.57 14.79
CA LEU A 173 16.79 0.35 13.34
C LEU A 173 15.58 1.07 12.72
N LEU A 174 14.68 1.61 13.56
CA LEU A 174 13.46 2.29 13.12
C LEU A 174 13.60 3.79 13.35
N SER A 175 13.27 4.57 12.33
CA SER A 175 13.16 6.03 12.47
C SER A 175 12.01 6.42 13.40
N HIS A 176 12.11 7.64 13.97
CA HIS A 176 11.03 8.23 14.77
C HIS A 176 9.69 8.23 14.01
N GLN A 177 9.70 8.47 12.71
CA GLN A 177 8.50 8.51 11.87
C GLN A 177 7.85 7.12 11.75
N ILE A 178 8.64 6.06 11.63
CA ILE A 178 8.14 4.68 11.61
C ILE A 178 7.60 4.26 12.97
N ILE A 179 8.27 4.65 14.06
CA ILE A 179 7.77 4.42 15.42
C ILE A 179 6.41 5.12 15.62
N ASN A 180 6.26 6.36 15.16
CA ASN A 180 4.99 7.08 15.19
C ASN A 180 3.91 6.38 14.35
N LEU A 181 4.27 5.84 13.17
CA LEU A 181 3.34 5.07 12.34
C LEU A 181 2.86 3.80 13.05
N ILE A 182 3.76 3.06 13.71
CA ILE A 182 3.41 1.87 14.50
C ILE A 182 2.46 2.26 15.64
N ALA A 183 2.78 3.34 16.38
CA ALA A 183 1.93 3.84 17.46
C ALA A 183 0.53 4.22 16.96
N HIS A 184 0.45 4.88 15.81
CA HIS A 184 -0.81 5.25 15.17
C HIS A 184 -1.67 4.03 14.84
N VAL A 185 -1.10 3.02 14.16
CA VAL A 185 -1.82 1.78 13.83
C VAL A 185 -2.19 1.01 15.11
N ASN A 186 -1.31 0.98 16.12
CA ASN A 186 -1.58 0.30 17.39
C ASN A 186 -2.78 0.92 18.12
N ASN A 187 -2.83 2.25 18.23
CA ASN A 187 -3.95 2.95 18.87
C ASN A 187 -5.27 2.66 18.15
N TRP A 188 -5.26 2.73 16.81
CA TRP A 188 -6.43 2.38 16.01
C TRP A 188 -6.92 0.94 16.27
N VAL A 189 -6.01 -0.05 16.34
CA VAL A 189 -6.41 -1.43 16.67
C VAL A 189 -7.05 -1.51 18.05
N GLN A 190 -6.54 -0.79 19.05
CA GLN A 190 -7.12 -0.78 20.39
C GLN A 190 -8.52 -0.13 20.39
N GLU A 191 -8.71 0.98 19.69
CA GLU A 191 -9.99 1.67 19.54
C GLU A 191 -11.04 0.78 18.87
N VAL A 192 -10.67 0.07 17.79
CA VAL A 192 -11.57 -0.89 17.12
C VAL A 192 -11.95 -2.03 18.07
N ASN A 193 -10.99 -2.58 18.81
CA ASN A 193 -11.26 -3.67 19.75
C ASN A 193 -12.14 -3.22 20.92
N ALA A 194 -11.97 -1.99 21.42
CA ALA A 194 -12.83 -1.42 22.44
C ALA A 194 -14.27 -1.25 21.92
N SER A 195 -14.42 -0.65 20.74
CA SER A 195 -15.72 -0.42 20.10
C SER A 195 -16.49 -1.71 19.83
N LEU A 196 -15.80 -2.77 19.37
CA LEU A 196 -16.42 -4.09 19.15
C LEU A 196 -16.91 -4.75 20.44
N ARG A 197 -16.23 -4.51 21.57
CA ARG A 197 -16.65 -5.04 22.89
C ARG A 197 -17.86 -4.29 23.45
N GLU A 198 -18.01 -3.02 23.12
CA GLU A 198 -19.11 -2.18 23.62
C GLU A 198 -20.44 -2.36 22.87
N LEU A 199 -20.53 -3.30 21.89
CA LEU A 199 -21.72 -3.60 21.08
C LEU A 199 -22.32 -2.39 20.34
N ASP A 200 -21.59 -1.28 20.23
CA ASP A 200 -22.07 -0.10 19.51
C ASP A 200 -21.86 -0.27 18.00
N VAL A 201 -22.80 -1.01 17.39
CA VAL A 201 -22.83 -1.32 15.95
C VAL A 201 -22.85 -0.02 15.10
N TYR A 202 -23.24 1.12 15.67
CA TYR A 202 -23.27 2.40 14.94
C TYR A 202 -21.88 3.04 14.78
N ASN A 203 -20.87 2.67 15.58
CA ASN A 203 -19.48 3.11 15.41
C ASN A 203 -18.71 2.33 14.33
N LEU A 204 -19.33 1.38 13.62
CA LEU A 204 -18.71 0.67 12.50
C LEU A 204 -18.35 1.59 11.31
N HIS A 205 -18.80 2.86 11.29
CA HIS A 205 -18.28 3.88 10.37
C HIS A 205 -16.76 4.11 10.52
N ASP A 206 -16.17 3.77 11.68
CA ASP A 206 -14.73 3.79 11.93
C ASP A 206 -13.95 2.70 11.18
N LEU A 207 -14.61 1.68 10.60
CA LEU A 207 -13.94 0.75 9.68
C LEU A 207 -13.49 1.44 8.37
N SER A 208 -13.98 2.66 8.09
CA SER A 208 -13.41 3.52 7.03
C SER A 208 -11.98 3.98 7.32
N GLN A 209 -11.52 3.92 8.58
CA GLN A 209 -10.15 4.26 8.98
C GLN A 209 -9.13 3.27 8.40
N SER A 210 -9.51 2.04 8.07
CA SER A 210 -8.62 1.09 7.39
C SER A 210 -8.11 1.66 6.07
N SER A 211 -8.97 2.39 5.33
CA SER A 211 -8.55 3.05 4.10
C SER A 211 -7.57 4.19 4.36
N ARG A 212 -7.73 4.94 5.45
CA ARG A 212 -6.76 5.97 5.84
C ARG A 212 -5.41 5.36 6.22
N ASN A 213 -5.41 4.29 7.01
CA ASN A 213 -4.18 3.61 7.42
C ASN A 213 -3.46 2.96 6.24
N VAL A 214 -4.19 2.34 5.31
CA VAL A 214 -3.64 1.81 4.06
C VAL A 214 -3.01 2.92 3.23
N THR A 215 -3.71 4.04 3.06
CA THR A 215 -3.18 5.20 2.31
C THR A 215 -1.95 5.78 3.01
N LEU A 216 -1.97 5.97 4.32
CA LEU A 216 -0.83 6.49 5.09
C LEU A 216 0.40 5.59 4.95
N CYS A 217 0.24 4.28 5.09
CA CYS A 217 1.34 3.33 4.87
C CYS A 217 1.86 3.38 3.42
N GLY A 218 0.95 3.52 2.45
CA GLY A 218 1.31 3.73 1.04
C GLY A 218 2.14 4.99 0.81
N GLU A 219 1.80 6.10 1.49
CA GLU A 219 2.57 7.34 1.42
C GLU A 219 3.99 7.18 1.97
N PHE A 220 4.18 6.43 3.07
CA PHE A 220 5.52 6.08 3.57
C PHE A 220 6.34 5.33 2.52
N LEU A 221 5.76 4.32 1.87
CA LEU A 221 6.44 3.55 0.81
C LEU A 221 6.75 4.38 -0.46
N HIS A 222 6.13 5.56 -0.61
CA HIS A 222 6.48 6.52 -1.65
C HIS A 222 7.63 7.45 -1.27
N LYS A 223 8.01 7.56 0.01
CA LYS A 223 9.11 8.41 0.46
C LYS A 223 10.46 7.72 0.18
N PRO A 224 11.41 8.36 -0.53
CA PRO A 224 12.80 7.93 -0.50
C PRO A 224 13.36 7.92 0.93
N GLY A 225 14.41 7.14 1.15
CA GLY A 225 15.16 7.14 2.40
C GLY A 225 14.75 6.07 3.42
N LEU A 226 13.64 5.36 3.22
CA LEU A 226 13.32 4.20 4.07
C LEU A 226 14.33 3.08 3.89
N THR A 227 14.84 2.54 4.99
CA THR A 227 15.67 1.33 4.99
C THR A 227 14.87 0.12 4.53
N MET A 228 15.55 -0.97 4.13
CA MET A 228 14.87 -2.22 3.76
C MET A 228 13.98 -2.76 4.89
N VAL A 229 14.44 -2.65 6.14
CA VAL A 229 13.68 -3.06 7.33
C VAL A 229 12.39 -2.27 7.45
N GLU A 230 12.46 -0.94 7.34
CA GLU A 230 11.27 -0.08 7.42
C GLU A 230 10.32 -0.31 6.24
N GLN A 231 10.83 -0.51 5.03
CA GLN A 231 10.00 -0.85 3.87
C GLN A 231 9.23 -2.16 4.08
N LEU A 232 9.89 -3.20 4.60
CA LEU A 232 9.26 -4.49 4.91
C LEU A 232 8.23 -4.36 6.04
N LEU A 233 8.53 -3.55 7.06
CA LEU A 233 7.61 -3.23 8.15
C LEU A 233 6.36 -2.53 7.62
N VAL A 234 6.52 -1.47 6.83
CA VAL A 234 5.39 -0.72 6.27
C VAL A 234 4.58 -1.58 5.30
N LEU A 235 5.22 -2.48 4.55
CA LEU A 235 4.49 -3.48 3.74
C LEU A 235 3.63 -4.40 4.61
N ALA A 236 4.16 -4.90 5.73
CA ALA A 236 3.41 -5.75 6.65
C ALA A 236 2.25 -4.98 7.32
N LEU A 237 2.47 -3.72 7.72
CA LEU A 237 1.40 -2.84 8.23
C LEU A 237 0.33 -2.57 7.18
N THR A 238 0.73 -2.29 5.94
CA THR A 238 -0.20 -2.09 4.82
C THR A 238 -1.04 -3.34 4.61
N ALA A 239 -0.41 -4.52 4.58
CA ALA A 239 -1.09 -5.80 4.45
C ALA A 239 -2.07 -6.07 5.60
N PHE A 240 -1.68 -5.76 6.84
CA PHE A 240 -2.56 -5.88 8.01
C PHE A 240 -3.77 -4.94 7.92
N CYS A 241 -3.58 -3.65 7.65
CA CYS A 241 -4.67 -2.67 7.51
C CYS A 241 -5.58 -3.02 6.32
N TYR A 242 -5.00 -3.52 5.23
CA TYR A 242 -5.74 -4.01 4.08
C TYR A 242 -6.54 -5.28 4.40
N SER A 243 -6.00 -6.18 5.22
CA SER A 243 -6.68 -7.43 5.57
C SER A 243 -7.93 -7.22 6.43
N THR A 244 -7.94 -6.11 7.18
CA THR A 244 -8.97 -5.68 8.12
C THR A 244 -9.99 -4.71 7.50
N ASP A 245 -9.76 -4.23 6.29
CA ASP A 245 -10.73 -3.45 5.52
C ASP A 245 -11.90 -4.34 5.04
N THR A 246 -13.03 -4.23 5.72
CA THR A 246 -14.26 -4.95 5.38
C THR A 246 -14.98 -4.37 4.17
N THR A 247 -14.77 -3.08 3.86
CA THR A 247 -15.40 -2.42 2.71
C THR A 247 -14.80 -2.89 1.39
N ARG A 248 -13.51 -3.29 1.43
CA ARG A 248 -12.69 -3.64 0.27
C ARG A 248 -12.73 -2.56 -0.82
N SER A 249 -13.05 -1.33 -0.43
CA SER A 249 -13.36 -0.25 -1.37
C SER A 249 -12.12 0.18 -2.14
N MET A 250 -10.94 0.14 -1.50
CA MET A 250 -9.64 0.40 -2.14
C MET A 250 -8.89 -0.88 -2.55
N PHE A 251 -9.55 -2.04 -2.54
CA PHE A 251 -8.92 -3.34 -2.78
C PHE A 251 -8.15 -3.36 -4.12
N TYR A 252 -8.79 -2.88 -5.18
CA TYR A 252 -8.22 -2.86 -6.52
C TYR A 252 -6.90 -2.09 -6.60
N LEU A 253 -6.88 -0.85 -6.08
CA LEU A 253 -5.71 0.04 -6.14
C LEU A 253 -4.58 -0.45 -5.26
N THR A 254 -4.89 -0.78 -4.01
CA THR A 254 -3.89 -1.23 -3.03
C THR A 254 -3.23 -2.53 -3.49
N ASN A 255 -4.01 -3.47 -4.03
CA ASN A 255 -3.47 -4.71 -4.59
C ASN A 255 -2.54 -4.42 -5.77
N ALA A 256 -2.95 -3.59 -6.73
CA ALA A 256 -2.11 -3.25 -7.89
C ALA A 256 -0.77 -2.61 -7.46
N TYR A 257 -0.83 -1.69 -6.50
CA TYR A 257 0.36 -1.06 -5.93
C TYR A 257 1.31 -2.08 -5.28
N LEU A 258 0.79 -2.94 -4.41
CA LEU A 258 1.58 -3.96 -3.72
C LEU A 258 2.16 -5.00 -4.68
N GLN A 259 1.47 -5.31 -5.78
CA GLN A 259 2.01 -6.19 -6.82
C GLN A 259 3.29 -5.61 -7.44
N ILE A 260 3.26 -4.32 -7.81
CA ILE A 260 4.40 -3.63 -8.39
C ILE A 260 5.54 -3.53 -7.38
N ARG A 261 5.24 -3.08 -6.15
CA ARG A 261 6.26 -2.86 -5.11
C ARG A 261 6.94 -4.16 -4.70
N CYS A 262 6.16 -5.22 -4.43
CA CYS A 262 6.72 -6.51 -4.06
C CYS A 262 7.48 -7.15 -5.21
N LYS A 263 7.08 -6.94 -6.47
CA LYS A 263 7.84 -7.42 -7.64
C LYS A 263 9.24 -6.79 -7.69
N HIS A 264 9.35 -5.48 -7.45
CA HIS A 264 10.65 -4.81 -7.35
C HIS A 264 11.46 -5.31 -6.15
N MET A 265 10.86 -5.39 -4.96
CA MET A 265 11.60 -5.82 -3.76
C MET A 265 12.18 -7.24 -3.88
N ARG A 266 11.55 -8.11 -4.68
CA ARG A 266 12.09 -9.44 -5.00
C ARG A 266 13.37 -9.41 -5.83
N THR A 267 13.68 -8.31 -6.50
CA THR A 267 14.97 -8.13 -7.21
C THR A 267 16.07 -7.61 -6.27
N LEU A 268 15.72 -7.24 -5.04
CA LEU A 268 16.65 -6.74 -4.04
C LEU A 268 17.11 -7.89 -3.13
N TYR A 269 18.34 -7.78 -2.62
CA TYR A 269 18.82 -8.69 -1.60
C TYR A 269 18.18 -8.35 -0.25
N ILE A 270 17.52 -9.33 0.37
CA ILE A 270 16.92 -9.23 1.70
C ILE A 270 17.65 -10.19 2.62
N GLU A 271 18.42 -9.65 3.55
CA GLU A 271 19.19 -10.44 4.50
C GLU A 271 18.29 -10.98 5.63
N VAL A 272 18.29 -12.31 5.79
CA VAL A 272 17.58 -12.99 6.88
C VAL A 272 18.61 -13.70 7.75
N THR A 273 18.72 -13.25 8.99
CA THR A 273 19.67 -13.75 10.00
C THR A 273 18.90 -14.26 11.21
N GLY A 274 19.57 -14.99 12.11
CA GLY A 274 18.96 -15.38 13.39
C GLY A 274 18.47 -14.19 14.23
N ARG A 275 19.07 -13.00 14.08
CA ARG A 275 18.70 -11.80 14.85
C ARG A 275 17.40 -11.16 14.38
N ASN A 276 17.08 -11.20 13.09
CA ASN A 276 15.87 -10.60 12.53
C ASN A 276 14.81 -11.65 12.11
N GLU A 277 15.05 -12.92 12.40
CA GLU A 277 14.23 -14.03 11.90
C GLU A 277 12.76 -13.94 12.34
N ALA A 278 12.49 -13.51 13.58
CA ALA A 278 11.13 -13.36 14.08
C ALA A 278 10.37 -12.27 13.30
N PHE A 279 10.98 -11.09 13.14
CA PHE A 279 10.45 -9.99 12.34
C PHE A 279 10.20 -10.41 10.89
N MET A 280 11.18 -11.05 10.25
CA MET A 280 11.08 -11.53 8.88
C MET A 280 9.99 -12.61 8.73
N THR A 281 9.83 -13.47 9.74
CA THR A 281 8.75 -14.45 9.79
C THR A 281 7.38 -13.77 9.84
N TRP A 282 7.21 -12.75 10.68
CA TRP A 282 5.96 -11.99 10.75
C TRP A 282 5.65 -11.31 9.42
N VAL A 283 6.60 -10.54 8.86
CA VAL A 283 6.41 -9.85 7.57
C VAL A 283 5.97 -10.85 6.49
N ALA A 284 6.70 -11.94 6.35
CA ALA A 284 6.42 -12.92 5.31
C ALA A 284 5.08 -13.64 5.52
N THR A 285 4.77 -14.03 6.76
CA THR A 285 3.51 -14.71 7.09
C THR A 285 2.31 -13.79 6.88
N MET A 286 2.45 -12.50 7.20
CA MET A 286 1.45 -11.47 6.92
C MET A 286 1.13 -11.37 5.42
N LEU A 287 2.16 -11.34 4.57
CA LEU A 287 1.97 -11.29 3.12
C LEU A 287 1.27 -12.55 2.59
N LEU A 288 1.65 -13.74 3.07
CA LEU A 288 1.04 -15.00 2.64
C LEU A 288 -0.43 -15.10 3.10
N ALA A 289 -0.72 -14.73 4.34
CA ALA A 289 -2.09 -14.74 4.86
C ALA A 289 -2.99 -13.77 4.09
N THR A 290 -2.47 -12.58 3.77
CA THR A 290 -3.25 -11.49 3.17
C THR A 290 -3.52 -11.69 1.67
N PHE A 291 -2.53 -12.13 0.89
CA PHE A 291 -2.60 -12.15 -0.57
C PHE A 291 -2.83 -13.54 -1.15
N GLU A 292 -3.44 -13.62 -2.33
CA GLU A 292 -3.70 -14.88 -3.01
C GLU A 292 -2.42 -15.59 -3.47
N PRO A 293 -2.43 -16.92 -3.56
CA PRO A 293 -1.36 -17.67 -4.22
C PRO A 293 -1.09 -17.11 -5.63
N ALA A 294 0.18 -17.10 -6.04
CA ALA A 294 0.69 -16.53 -7.29
C ALA A 294 0.72 -14.99 -7.40
N ALA A 295 0.31 -14.25 -6.37
CA ALA A 295 0.54 -12.82 -6.28
C ALA A 295 2.03 -12.48 -6.00
N GLN A 296 2.50 -11.30 -6.42
CA GLN A 296 3.87 -10.85 -6.12
C GLN A 296 4.16 -10.71 -4.61
N PRO A 297 3.25 -10.17 -3.77
CA PRO A 297 3.42 -10.20 -2.31
C PRO A 297 3.56 -11.61 -1.75
N TRP A 298 2.80 -12.57 -2.30
CA TRP A 298 2.90 -13.98 -1.92
C TRP A 298 4.28 -14.55 -2.24
N PHE A 299 4.80 -14.30 -3.45
CA PHE A 299 6.15 -14.74 -3.80
C PHE A 299 7.25 -14.10 -2.96
N LEU A 300 7.11 -12.82 -2.60
CA LEU A 300 8.04 -12.14 -1.70
C LEU A 300 8.04 -12.81 -0.31
N GLY A 301 6.85 -13.04 0.26
CA GLY A 301 6.71 -13.76 1.53
C GLY A 301 7.35 -15.15 1.49
N LEU A 302 7.10 -15.93 0.43
CA LEU A 302 7.74 -17.23 0.25
C LEU A 302 9.27 -17.15 0.19
N SER A 303 9.83 -16.17 -0.55
CA SER A 303 11.28 -16.01 -0.61
C SER A 303 11.90 -15.69 0.75
N ILE A 304 11.24 -14.83 1.55
CA ILE A 304 11.72 -14.47 2.89
C ILE A 304 11.66 -15.68 3.83
N LEU A 305 10.56 -16.45 3.84
CA LEU A 305 10.46 -17.64 4.69
C LEU A 305 11.50 -18.71 4.33
N ARG A 306 11.82 -18.86 3.03
CA ARG A 306 12.82 -19.81 2.53
C ARG A 306 14.27 -19.40 2.83
N ALA A 307 14.52 -18.10 2.97
CA ALA A 307 15.84 -17.59 3.32
C ALA A 307 16.17 -17.72 4.82
N ARG A 308 15.20 -18.14 5.65
CA ARG A 308 15.41 -18.29 7.09
C ARG A 308 16.40 -19.41 7.42
N PRO A 309 17.24 -19.23 8.45
CA PRO A 309 18.13 -20.28 8.93
C PRO A 309 17.38 -21.41 9.62
N THR A 310 16.24 -21.14 10.26
CA THR A 310 15.46 -22.15 10.99
C THR A 310 14.23 -22.57 10.18
N LEU A 311 14.11 -23.87 9.91
CA LEU A 311 12.88 -24.44 9.36
C LEU A 311 11.80 -24.46 10.46
N ARG A 312 10.64 -23.88 10.16
CA ARG A 312 9.50 -23.80 11.09
C ARG A 312 8.23 -24.19 10.39
N ASP A 313 7.39 -24.97 11.05
CA ASP A 313 6.04 -25.24 10.57
C ASP A 313 5.14 -24.00 10.65
N TRP A 314 3.94 -24.12 10.11
CA TRP A 314 3.08 -22.96 9.89
C TRP A 314 2.44 -22.50 11.19
N GLN A 315 2.27 -23.43 12.15
CA GLN A 315 1.76 -23.09 13.48
C GLN A 315 2.80 -22.28 14.26
N ALA A 316 4.08 -22.65 14.16
CA ALA A 316 5.17 -21.88 14.74
C ALA A 316 5.27 -20.47 14.12
N ASN A 317 5.06 -20.34 12.80
CA ASN A 317 5.02 -19.02 12.14
C ASN A 317 3.87 -18.15 12.65
N VAL A 318 2.69 -18.73 12.88
CA VAL A 318 1.53 -18.02 13.43
C VAL A 318 1.80 -17.56 14.85
N ARG A 319 2.34 -18.42 15.72
CA ARG A 319 2.69 -18.05 17.10
C ARG A 319 3.65 -16.87 17.16
N ILE A 320 4.67 -16.85 16.29
CA ILE A 320 5.57 -15.70 16.19
C ILE A 320 4.83 -14.44 15.73
N SER A 321 3.89 -14.59 14.78
CA SER A 321 3.14 -13.45 14.25
C SER A 321 2.20 -12.83 15.28
N GLU A 322 1.74 -13.60 16.28
CA GLU A 322 0.88 -13.12 17.38
C GLU A 322 1.60 -12.10 18.29
N ASP A 323 2.94 -12.17 18.38
CA ASP A 323 3.77 -11.16 19.06
C ASP A 323 3.87 -9.82 18.30
N TYR A 324 3.30 -9.76 17.09
CA TYR A 324 3.20 -8.58 16.23
C TYR A 324 1.72 -8.34 15.86
N PHE A 325 1.44 -7.45 14.88
CA PHE A 325 0.07 -7.28 14.39
C PHE A 325 -0.43 -8.56 13.72
N TRP A 326 -1.45 -9.16 14.32
CA TRP A 326 -2.09 -10.38 13.85
C TRP A 326 -3.52 -10.51 14.43
N ASN A 327 -4.41 -11.18 13.71
CA ASN A 327 -5.78 -11.47 14.14
C ASN A 327 -6.27 -12.84 13.61
N ASP A 328 -7.37 -13.33 14.16
CA ASP A 328 -7.92 -14.66 13.81
C ASP A 328 -8.33 -14.76 12.33
N GLY A 329 -8.76 -13.66 11.71
CA GLY A 329 -9.07 -13.61 10.30
C GLY A 329 -7.86 -13.96 9.42
N LEU A 330 -6.66 -13.51 9.80
CA LEU A 330 -5.41 -13.86 9.13
C LEU A 330 -5.05 -15.34 9.33
N SER A 331 -5.25 -15.87 10.54
CA SER A 331 -5.08 -17.32 10.82
C SER A 331 -5.95 -18.17 9.90
N LEU A 332 -7.24 -17.83 9.76
CA LEU A 332 -8.18 -18.54 8.89
C LEU A 332 -7.80 -18.45 7.41
N ARG A 333 -7.40 -17.26 6.93
CA ARG A 333 -6.95 -17.07 5.54
C ARG A 333 -5.65 -17.80 5.24
N LEU A 334 -4.74 -17.90 6.20
CA LEU A 334 -3.53 -18.69 6.04
C LEU A 334 -3.85 -20.19 6.02
N ALA A 335 -4.71 -20.64 6.94
CA ALA A 335 -5.14 -22.04 7.04
C ALA A 335 -5.75 -22.57 5.72
N SER A 336 -6.57 -21.76 5.03
CA SER A 336 -7.15 -22.14 3.75
C SER A 336 -6.12 -22.29 2.61
N LYS A 337 -4.91 -21.74 2.77
CA LYS A 337 -3.83 -21.74 1.77
C LYS A 337 -2.75 -22.78 2.05
N LEU A 338 -2.81 -23.52 3.16
CA LEU A 338 -1.76 -24.47 3.56
C LEU A 338 -1.54 -25.60 2.54
N GLY A 339 -2.58 -26.00 1.81
CA GLY A 339 -2.47 -26.98 0.72
C GLY A 339 -1.52 -26.51 -0.38
N TYR A 340 -1.59 -25.24 -0.76
CA TYR A 340 -0.68 -24.64 -1.74
C TYR A 340 0.76 -24.57 -1.20
N LEU A 341 0.93 -24.16 0.06
CA LEU A 341 2.25 -24.09 0.69
C LEU A 341 2.97 -25.46 0.66
N ARG A 342 2.28 -26.54 1.04
CA ARG A 342 2.80 -27.91 0.99
C ARG A 342 3.13 -28.38 -0.43
N GLY A 343 2.36 -27.96 -1.43
CA GLY A 343 2.61 -28.27 -2.84
C GLY A 343 3.87 -27.58 -3.38
N THR A 344 4.11 -26.34 -2.97
CA THR A 344 5.24 -25.52 -3.42
C THR A 344 6.59 -26.02 -2.85
N GLU A 345 6.59 -26.67 -1.70
CA GLU A 345 7.79 -27.27 -1.08
C GLU A 345 8.23 -28.55 -1.80
N ARG A 346 7.27 -29.36 -2.26
CA ARG A 346 7.55 -30.61 -3.01
C ARG A 346 8.12 -30.37 -4.40
N GLN A 347 7.84 -29.22 -5.02
CA GLN A 347 8.39 -28.87 -6.33
C GLN A 347 9.82 -28.30 -6.26
N GLY A 348 10.28 -27.82 -5.11
CA GLY A 348 11.64 -27.30 -4.92
C GLY A 348 12.71 -28.36 -4.63
N HIS A 349 12.33 -29.65 -4.58
CA HIS A 349 13.21 -30.79 -4.31
C HIS A 349 13.35 -31.75 -5.52
N ARG A 350 13.05 -31.27 -6.73
CA ARG A 350 13.24 -32.02 -7.98
C ARG A 350 14.22 -31.32 -8.91
#